data_AF-A0AAD8AH95-F1
#
_entry.id   AF-A0AAD8AH95-F1
#
_cell.length_a   1.000
_cell.length_b   1.000
_cell.length_c   1.000
_cell.angle_alpha   90.00
_cell.angle_beta   90.00
_cell.angle_gamma   90.00
#
_symmetry.space_group_name_H-M   'P 1'
#
loop_
_entity.id
_entity.type
_entity.pdbx_description
1 polymer ?
#
loop_
_entity_poly.entity_id
_entity_poly.type
_entity_poly.pdbx_seq_one_letter_code
_entity_poly.pdbx_strand_id
1 'polypeptide(L)'
;MKRSVDSYSAFVPLLYILKVCGLDYLVLKGEIGKRKLQRSITSVMYCSSIILFLTTVRSIGFVFRLKFNGMYAAVYRILNIADTFHYFVTLLFLLVSISTSHLLIEIFNYFSEFDWRFNGLHKLCSRCALIAGIRLLIGILYYIFCVATFIIPPKDDNYFEYYIIVYTLIMDLGIMLIVNIKITTVTLLLSQRFEYINNLIVDLVKQFPGTLKHGSTLSMSDRIKHLTNHRDLVNSVSNKIVFIAKMHNLLCDVCDIYNSIFSLQALFVVLLCFVEFTLDIYIIITIVFDQIEHNADTFNAFLSLFLESFWYIVHVGVLIISGECTANEANRTAVLVHKLLNKKRDSGSIPALRSNLQLFSLQLLHRKVQFTACGFFPLDFTLLYSIVGAISAYLVILIQFQLTFSEKENNVTTVGSIYNFINTTNNFISSGKCTSSETEIGDN
;
A
#
# COMPACT_ATOMS: atom_id res chain seq x y z
N MET A 1 37.99 2.61 -19.09
CA MET A 1 37.53 2.32 -17.71
C MET A 1 36.01 2.27 -17.69
N LYS A 2 35.39 1.08 -17.66
CA LYS A 2 33.95 0.97 -17.39
C LYS A 2 33.73 1.46 -15.96
N ARG A 3 33.00 2.56 -15.75
CA ARG A 3 32.52 2.95 -14.41
C ARG A 3 31.75 1.74 -13.86
N SER A 4 32.31 1.07 -12.85
CA SER A 4 31.67 -0.03 -12.14
C SER A 4 30.56 0.56 -11.27
N VAL A 5 29.43 0.94 -11.86
CA VAL A 5 28.30 1.41 -11.06
C VAL A 5 27.72 0.21 -10.34
N ASP A 6 27.78 0.21 -9.01
CA ASP A 6 27.25 -0.91 -8.22
C ASP A 6 25.73 -0.91 -8.19
N SER A 7 25.16 -2.08 -7.96
CA SER A 7 23.70 -2.27 -7.80
C SER A 7 23.11 -1.32 -6.76
N TYR A 8 23.88 -1.03 -5.71
CA TYR A 8 23.48 -0.14 -4.62
C TYR A 8 23.28 1.31 -5.03
N SER A 9 23.97 1.78 -6.07
CA SER A 9 23.92 3.17 -6.53
C SER A 9 22.52 3.55 -7.04
N ALA A 10 21.73 2.58 -7.50
CA ALA A 10 20.34 2.78 -7.86
C ALA A 10 19.39 2.78 -6.65
N PHE A 11 19.81 2.21 -5.51
CA PHE A 11 19.05 2.21 -4.25
C PHE A 11 19.33 3.43 -3.38
N VAL A 12 20.43 4.14 -3.64
CA VAL A 12 20.85 5.31 -2.84
C VAL A 12 19.74 6.35 -2.65
N PRO A 13 19.01 6.81 -3.69
CA PRO A 13 17.95 7.81 -3.50
C PRO A 13 16.84 7.31 -2.56
N LEU A 14 16.44 6.04 -2.71
CA LEU A 14 15.42 5.41 -1.86
C LEU A 14 15.91 5.33 -0.40
N LEU A 15 17.14 4.86 -0.17
CA LEU A 15 17.73 4.75 1.17
C LEU A 15 17.83 6.13 1.84
N TYR A 16 18.15 7.18 1.09
CA TYR A 16 18.17 8.54 1.62
C TYR A 16 16.77 9.00 2.03
N ILE A 17 15.75 8.81 1.18
CA ILE A 17 14.36 9.17 1.50
C ILE A 17 13.89 8.43 2.75
N LEU A 18 14.06 7.11 2.80
CA LEU A 18 13.61 6.31 3.94
C LEU A 18 14.36 6.68 5.24
N LYS A 19 15.65 7.06 5.14
CA LYS A 19 16.46 7.50 6.28
C LYS A 19 16.04 8.87 6.80
N VAL A 20 15.76 9.85 5.93
CA VAL A 20 15.28 11.18 6.33
C VAL A 20 14.01 11.06 7.16
N CYS A 21 13.12 10.16 6.77
CA CYS A 21 11.85 9.94 7.45
C CYS A 21 11.92 9.05 8.71
N GLY A 22 13.11 8.63 9.15
CA GLY A 22 13.26 7.79 10.35
C GLY A 22 12.78 6.34 10.16
N LEU A 23 12.59 5.89 8.92
CA LEU A 23 12.07 4.56 8.58
C LEU A 23 13.15 3.60 8.03
N ASP A 24 14.40 4.07 7.96
CA ASP A 24 15.55 3.29 7.53
C ASP A 24 16.74 3.36 8.48
N TYR A 25 17.15 2.18 8.93
CA TYR A 25 18.25 1.95 9.87
C TYR A 25 19.58 1.70 9.16
N LEU A 26 19.57 1.77 7.84
CA LEU A 26 20.57 1.21 6.97
C LEU A 26 21.50 2.29 6.46
N VAL A 27 22.79 1.99 6.51
CA VAL A 27 23.85 2.83 5.95
C VAL A 27 24.63 2.02 4.95
N LEU A 28 24.82 2.62 3.79
CA LEU A 28 25.65 2.06 2.74
C LEU A 28 27.12 2.36 3.08
N LYS A 29 27.91 1.31 3.35
CA LYS A 29 29.36 1.44 3.65
C LYS A 29 30.20 0.78 2.56
N GLY A 30 31.33 1.39 2.23
CA GLY A 30 32.34 0.86 1.30
C GLY A 30 32.52 1.67 0.02
N GLU A 31 33.52 1.30 -0.76
CA GLU A 31 33.81 1.88 -2.08
C GLU A 31 32.83 1.36 -3.16
N ILE A 32 32.63 2.15 -4.20
CA ILE A 32 31.78 1.81 -5.35
C ILE A 32 32.21 0.45 -5.93
N GLY A 33 31.32 -0.54 -5.90
CA GLY A 33 31.58 -1.92 -6.35
C GLY A 33 31.84 -2.92 -5.23
N LYS A 34 32.12 -2.47 -4.00
CA LYS A 34 32.26 -3.29 -2.78
C LYS A 34 31.30 -2.87 -1.66
N ARG A 35 30.33 -2.00 -1.96
CA ARG A 35 29.41 -1.48 -0.96
C ARG A 35 28.57 -2.61 -0.36
N LYS A 36 28.32 -2.51 0.95
CA LYS A 36 27.39 -3.38 1.66
C LYS A 36 26.46 -2.53 2.51
N LEU A 37 25.22 -2.97 2.58
CA LEU A 37 24.24 -2.41 3.50
C LEU A 37 24.57 -2.89 4.91
N GLN A 38 24.67 -1.97 5.87
CA GLN A 38 24.90 -2.31 7.27
C GLN A 38 23.98 -1.49 8.17
N ARG A 39 23.58 -2.09 9.29
CA ARG A 39 22.94 -1.33 10.38
C ARG A 39 23.96 -0.36 10.97
N SER A 40 23.52 0.89 11.18
CA SER A 40 24.31 1.88 11.93
C SER A 40 23.62 2.19 13.24
N ILE A 41 24.34 2.07 14.36
CA ILE A 41 23.84 2.44 15.70
C ILE A 41 23.36 3.89 15.70
N THR A 42 24.06 4.78 14.99
CA THR A 42 23.64 6.20 14.86
C THR A 42 22.32 6.36 14.11
N SER A 43 22.07 5.55 13.07
CA SER A 43 20.81 5.59 12.33
C SER A 43 19.68 4.95 13.13
N VAL A 44 19.97 3.92 13.93
CA VAL A 44 19.02 3.35 14.89
C VAL A 44 18.65 4.36 15.97
N MET A 45 19.63 5.04 16.57
CA MET A 45 19.35 6.09 17.55
C MET A 45 18.57 7.25 16.94
N TYR A 46 18.96 7.73 15.76
CA TYR A 46 18.25 8.80 15.06
C TYR A 46 16.78 8.43 14.77
N CYS A 47 16.54 7.25 14.17
CA CYS A 47 15.19 6.78 13.90
C CYS A 47 14.41 6.58 15.20
N SER A 48 15.03 6.02 16.24
CA SER A 48 14.38 5.83 17.55
C SER A 48 14.00 7.16 18.20
N SER A 49 14.84 8.20 18.05
CA SER A 49 14.54 9.55 18.54
C SER A 49 13.38 10.19 17.77
N ILE A 50 13.33 10.01 16.44
CA ILE A 50 12.18 10.46 15.63
C ILE A 50 10.91 9.74 16.07
N ILE A 51 10.97 8.42 16.26
CA ILE A 51 9.83 7.63 16.73
C ILE A 51 9.35 8.11 18.09
N LEU A 52 10.27 8.33 19.03
CA LEU A 52 9.94 8.82 20.36
C LEU A 52 9.30 10.22 20.27
N PHE A 53 9.84 11.10 19.44
CA PHE A 53 9.26 12.43 19.22
C PHE A 53 7.85 12.35 18.64
N LEU A 54 7.65 11.58 17.57
CA LEU A 54 6.35 11.41 16.90
C LEU A 54 5.31 10.82 17.86
N THR A 55 5.68 9.78 18.61
CA THR A 55 4.79 9.15 19.61
C THR A 55 4.46 10.09 20.76
N THR A 56 5.40 10.94 21.18
CA THR A 56 5.19 11.92 22.25
C THR A 56 4.24 13.04 21.80
N VAL A 57 4.50 13.67 20.65
CA VAL A 57 3.62 14.71 20.09
C VAL A 57 2.19 14.19 19.92
N ARG A 58 2.08 12.93 19.50
CA ARG A 58 0.79 12.27 19.31
C ARG A 58 0.07 11.94 20.62
N SER A 59 0.79 11.51 21.65
CA SER A 59 0.23 11.30 22.98
C SER A 59 -0.31 12.60 23.57
N ILE A 60 0.40 13.71 23.34
CA ILE A 60 -0.05 15.05 23.71
C ILE A 60 -1.34 15.41 22.97
N GLY A 61 -1.39 15.22 21.64
CA GLY A 61 -2.60 15.50 20.85
C GLY A 61 -3.81 14.67 21.28
N PHE A 62 -3.61 13.39 21.60
CA PHE A 62 -4.67 12.54 22.14
C PHE A 62 -5.22 13.04 23.48
N VAL A 63 -4.35 13.45 24.41
CA VAL A 63 -4.78 14.00 25.71
C VAL A 63 -5.57 15.29 25.56
N PHE A 64 -5.19 16.17 24.63
CA PHE A 64 -5.95 17.38 24.33
C PHE A 64 -7.35 17.04 23.78
N ARG A 65 -7.44 16.08 22.85
CA ARG A 65 -8.74 15.65 22.30
C ARG A 65 -9.68 15.06 23.36
N LEU A 66 -9.17 14.31 24.34
CA LEU A 66 -10.00 13.78 25.43
C LEU A 66 -10.63 14.87 26.31
N LYS A 67 -10.00 16.05 26.41
CA LYS A 67 -10.54 17.17 27.21
C LYS A 67 -11.69 17.90 26.52
N PHE A 68 -11.79 17.85 25.19
CA PHE A 68 -12.74 18.64 24.38
C PHE A 68 -14.17 18.06 24.29
N ASN A 69 -14.61 17.28 25.27
CA ASN A 69 -15.83 16.45 25.20
C ASN A 69 -17.13 17.26 25.42
N GLY A 70 -17.37 18.32 24.63
CA GLY A 70 -18.59 19.14 24.64
C GLY A 70 -19.53 18.89 23.45
N MET A 71 -20.85 18.85 23.73
CA MET A 71 -22.07 18.82 22.89
C MET A 71 -22.17 17.93 21.61
N TYR A 72 -21.08 17.61 20.91
CA TYR A 72 -21.03 16.77 19.71
C TYR A 72 -20.34 15.41 19.95
N ALA A 73 -20.56 14.82 21.12
CA ALA A 73 -19.78 13.70 21.65
C ALA A 73 -19.72 12.46 20.72
N ALA A 74 -20.72 12.20 19.88
CA ALA A 74 -20.73 11.00 19.02
C ALA A 74 -19.71 11.08 17.86
N VAL A 75 -19.71 12.18 17.09
CA VAL A 75 -18.80 12.36 15.94
C VAL A 75 -17.35 12.43 16.40
N TYR A 76 -17.07 13.21 17.46
CA TYR A 76 -15.74 13.26 18.05
C TYR A 76 -15.27 11.90 18.59
N ARG A 77 -16.17 11.05 19.11
CA ARG A 77 -15.83 9.68 19.52
C ARG A 77 -15.41 8.81 18.33
N ILE A 78 -16.11 8.90 17.19
CA ILE A 78 -15.77 8.14 15.98
C ILE A 78 -14.40 8.58 15.45
N LEU A 79 -14.18 9.90 15.32
CA LEU A 79 -12.90 10.47 14.90
C LEU A 79 -11.76 10.07 15.85
N ASN A 80 -12.00 10.10 17.17
CA ASN A 80 -11.02 9.65 18.15
C ASN A 80 -10.67 8.16 18.02
N ILE A 81 -11.64 7.30 17.67
CA ILE A 81 -11.39 5.88 17.42
C ILE A 81 -10.54 5.69 16.17
N ALA A 82 -10.88 6.38 15.07
CA ALA A 82 -10.12 6.35 13.82
C ALA A 82 -8.67 6.84 14.02
N ASP A 83 -8.47 7.95 14.74
CA ASP A 83 -7.15 8.45 15.12
C ASP A 83 -6.37 7.46 16.00
N THR A 84 -7.05 6.84 16.97
CA THR A 84 -6.40 5.83 17.83
C THR A 84 -5.98 4.61 17.00
N PHE A 85 -6.77 4.23 16.01
CA PHE A 85 -6.43 3.16 15.09
C PHE A 85 -5.23 3.52 14.22
N HIS A 86 -5.19 4.72 13.63
CA HIS A 86 -4.02 5.26 12.93
C HIS A 86 -2.76 5.24 13.81
N TYR A 87 -2.90 5.60 15.09
CA TYR A 87 -1.78 5.62 16.01
C TYR A 87 -1.17 4.24 16.17
N PHE A 88 -2.04 3.26 16.41
CA PHE A 88 -1.66 1.88 16.56
C PHE A 88 -0.95 1.36 15.31
N VAL A 89 -1.50 1.65 14.12
CA VAL A 89 -0.89 1.25 12.84
C VAL A 89 0.48 1.90 12.64
N THR A 90 0.62 3.19 12.90
CA THR A 90 1.90 3.91 12.83
C THR A 90 2.95 3.28 13.76
N LEU A 91 2.61 3.03 15.02
CA LEU A 91 3.52 2.38 15.98
C LEU A 91 3.92 0.97 15.49
N LEU A 92 2.96 0.20 15.00
CA LEU A 92 3.18 -1.12 14.45
C LEU A 92 4.14 -1.08 13.25
N PHE A 93 3.97 -0.13 12.32
CA PHE A 93 4.87 0.02 11.17
C PHE A 93 6.30 0.34 11.58
N LEU A 94 6.47 1.18 12.61
CA LEU A 94 7.77 1.53 13.16
C LEU A 94 8.43 0.31 13.83
N LEU A 95 7.70 -0.42 14.67
CA LEU A 95 8.19 -1.63 15.34
C LEU A 95 8.58 -2.72 14.34
N VAL A 96 7.75 -2.97 13.33
CA VAL A 96 8.08 -3.92 12.26
C VAL A 96 9.32 -3.48 11.51
N SER A 97 9.44 -2.18 11.16
CA SER A 97 10.60 -1.66 10.44
C SER A 97 11.91 -1.81 11.22
N ILE A 98 11.88 -1.65 12.56
CA ILE A 98 13.02 -1.92 13.43
C ILE A 98 13.37 -3.41 13.41
N SER A 99 12.37 -4.25 13.73
CA SER A 99 12.55 -5.68 13.98
C SER A 99 13.05 -6.43 12.74
N THR A 100 12.53 -6.06 11.57
CA THR A 100 12.77 -6.76 10.29
C THR A 100 13.89 -6.17 9.46
N SER A 101 14.57 -5.11 9.92
CA SER A 101 15.62 -4.46 9.11
C SER A 101 16.82 -5.37 8.78
N HIS A 102 17.06 -6.43 9.54
CA HIS A 102 18.08 -7.44 9.22
C HIS A 102 17.69 -8.30 8.00
N LEU A 103 16.41 -8.70 7.90
CA LEU A 103 15.87 -9.42 6.75
C LEU A 103 15.86 -8.53 5.49
N LEU A 104 15.64 -7.23 5.66
CA LEU A 104 15.73 -6.29 4.54
C LEU A 104 17.17 -6.21 3.98
N ILE A 105 18.18 -6.21 4.85
CA ILE A 105 19.60 -6.31 4.42
C ILE A 105 19.82 -7.60 3.62
N GLU A 106 19.25 -8.71 4.09
CA GLU A 106 19.36 -10.00 3.42
C GLU A 106 18.78 -9.97 2.00
N ILE A 107 17.57 -9.40 1.81
CA ILE A 107 16.98 -9.18 0.48
C ILE A 107 17.94 -8.40 -0.42
N PHE A 108 18.50 -7.28 0.07
CA PHE A 108 19.42 -6.45 -0.73
C PHE A 108 20.75 -7.16 -1.03
N ASN A 109 21.24 -8.02 -0.14
CA ASN A 109 22.40 -8.86 -0.40
C ASN A 109 22.11 -9.86 -1.52
N TYR A 110 20.95 -10.51 -1.51
CA TYR A 110 20.53 -11.40 -2.59
C TYR A 110 20.36 -10.66 -3.91
N PHE A 111 19.82 -9.44 -3.90
CA PHE A 111 19.76 -8.58 -5.09
C PHE A 111 21.15 -8.26 -5.63
N SER A 112 22.10 -7.90 -4.76
CA SER A 112 23.47 -7.65 -5.15
C SER A 112 24.15 -8.89 -5.72
N GLU A 113 23.92 -10.06 -5.12
CA GLU A 113 24.46 -11.33 -5.62
C GLU A 113 23.89 -11.69 -6.99
N PHE A 114 22.57 -11.57 -7.15
CA PHE A 114 21.89 -11.78 -8.42
C PHE A 114 22.45 -10.86 -9.52
N ASP A 115 22.55 -9.57 -9.24
CA ASP A 115 23.00 -8.58 -10.22
C ASP A 115 24.47 -8.78 -10.60
N TRP A 116 25.31 -9.19 -9.65
CA TRP A 116 26.72 -9.53 -9.89
C TRP A 116 26.83 -10.73 -10.85
N ARG A 117 26.01 -11.77 -10.64
CA ARG A 117 25.99 -12.97 -11.47
C ARG A 117 25.53 -12.71 -12.92
N PHE A 118 24.73 -11.67 -13.16
CA PHE A 118 24.18 -11.33 -14.49
C PHE A 118 24.82 -10.12 -15.18
N ASN A 119 25.88 -9.54 -14.59
CA ASN A 119 26.73 -8.51 -15.20
C ASN A 119 25.95 -7.28 -15.72
N GLY A 120 25.17 -6.66 -14.82
CA GLY A 120 24.74 -5.26 -14.95
C GLY A 120 23.28 -5.02 -15.38
N LEU A 121 22.33 -5.28 -14.47
CA LEU A 121 20.94 -4.77 -14.54
C LEU A 121 20.80 -3.25 -14.26
N HIS A 122 21.86 -2.47 -14.46
CA HIS A 122 21.94 -1.09 -13.97
C HIS A 122 20.84 -0.17 -14.55
N LYS A 123 20.43 -0.41 -15.80
CA LYS A 123 19.38 0.37 -16.48
C LYS A 123 17.95 0.04 -15.99
N LEU A 124 17.76 -1.07 -15.28
CA LEU A 124 16.44 -1.45 -14.75
C LEU A 124 16.17 -0.78 -13.40
N CYS A 125 17.15 -0.77 -12.47
CA CYS A 125 16.92 -0.20 -11.13
C CYS A 125 16.63 1.32 -11.14
N SER A 126 17.06 2.06 -12.17
CA SER A 126 16.73 3.48 -12.32
C SER A 126 15.23 3.74 -12.55
N ARG A 127 14.50 2.81 -13.18
CA ARG A 127 13.03 2.93 -13.36
C ARG A 127 12.30 2.83 -12.03
N CYS A 128 12.71 1.92 -11.14
CA CYS A 128 12.12 1.79 -9.81
C CYS A 128 12.39 3.06 -8.97
N ALA A 129 13.62 3.57 -9.00
CA ALA A 129 13.97 4.80 -8.30
C ALA A 129 13.16 6.00 -8.82
N LEU A 130 12.95 6.09 -10.14
CA LEU A 130 12.10 7.12 -10.74
C LEU A 130 10.64 7.02 -10.27
N ILE A 131 10.06 5.82 -10.28
CA ILE A 131 8.68 5.60 -9.80
C ILE A 131 8.57 5.99 -8.32
N ALA A 132 9.51 5.56 -7.47
CA ALA A 132 9.54 5.93 -6.06
C ALA A 132 9.66 7.46 -5.87
N GLY A 133 10.51 8.13 -6.66
CA GLY A 133 10.67 9.58 -6.63
C GLY A 133 9.42 10.35 -7.08
N ILE A 134 8.75 9.91 -8.15
CA ILE A 134 7.48 10.49 -8.60
C ILE A 134 6.41 10.34 -7.53
N ARG A 135 6.32 9.17 -6.89
CA ARG A 135 5.37 8.93 -5.81
C ARG A 135 5.64 9.79 -4.57
N LEU A 136 6.90 9.94 -4.20
CA LEU A 136 7.28 10.86 -3.13
C LEU A 136 6.88 12.30 -3.49
N LEU A 137 7.13 12.74 -4.71
CA LEU A 137 6.76 14.07 -5.18
C LEU A 137 5.24 14.29 -5.11
N ILE A 138 4.45 13.34 -5.62
CA ILE A 138 2.98 13.39 -5.53
C ILE A 138 2.54 13.50 -4.07
N GLY A 139 3.16 12.73 -3.17
CA GLY A 139 2.83 12.82 -1.75
C GLY A 139 3.25 14.11 -1.07
N ILE A 140 4.38 14.71 -1.46
CA ILE A 140 4.76 16.05 -0.98
C ILE A 140 3.76 17.10 -1.48
N LEU A 141 3.31 17.01 -2.73
CA LEU A 141 2.30 17.92 -3.28
C LEU A 141 0.96 17.76 -2.55
N TYR A 142 0.54 16.52 -2.28
CA TYR A 142 -0.64 16.22 -1.47
C TYR A 142 -0.52 16.79 -0.05
N TYR A 143 0.65 16.63 0.58
CA TYR A 143 0.92 17.19 1.90
C TYR A 143 0.82 18.72 1.91
N ILE A 144 1.42 19.40 0.92
CA ILE A 144 1.32 20.86 0.78
C ILE A 144 -0.13 21.29 0.62
N PHE A 145 -0.91 20.54 -0.16
CA PHE A 145 -2.33 20.79 -0.34
C PHE A 145 -3.10 20.64 0.98
N CYS A 146 -2.90 19.55 1.74
CA CYS A 146 -3.52 19.38 3.05
C CYS A 146 -3.19 20.55 3.98
N VAL A 147 -1.91 20.93 4.08
CA VAL A 147 -1.52 22.09 4.89
C VAL A 147 -2.24 23.37 4.41
N ALA A 148 -2.34 23.60 3.10
CA ALA A 148 -3.03 24.76 2.55
C ALA A 148 -4.53 24.80 2.87
N THR A 149 -5.22 23.65 2.85
CA THR A 149 -6.65 23.57 3.21
C THR A 149 -6.89 23.80 4.70
N PHE A 150 -5.94 23.39 5.55
CA PHE A 150 -6.06 23.53 7.01
C PHE A 150 -5.45 24.82 7.58
N ILE A 151 -4.88 25.70 6.75
CA ILE A 151 -4.38 27.01 7.20
C ILE A 151 -5.53 27.95 7.58
N ILE A 152 -6.70 27.82 6.95
CA ILE A 152 -7.87 28.66 7.23
C ILE A 152 -8.50 28.14 8.53
N PRO A 153 -8.36 28.86 9.65
CA PRO A 153 -8.88 28.35 10.90
C PRO A 153 -10.41 28.47 10.95
N PRO A 154 -11.10 27.55 11.64
CA PRO A 154 -12.50 27.72 11.95
C PRO A 154 -12.72 29.04 12.74
N LYS A 155 -13.93 29.60 12.65
CA LYS A 155 -14.28 30.87 13.32
C LYS A 155 -14.29 30.79 14.86
N ASP A 156 -14.08 29.61 15.44
CA ASP A 156 -14.10 29.37 16.88
C ASP A 156 -12.75 29.69 17.55
N ASP A 157 -12.79 30.08 18.83
CA ASP A 157 -11.65 30.54 19.65
C ASP A 157 -10.57 29.46 19.94
N ASN A 158 -10.74 28.20 19.51
CA ASN A 158 -9.86 27.08 19.86
C ASN A 158 -8.82 26.72 18.77
N TYR A 159 -8.10 27.74 18.29
CA TYR A 159 -7.10 27.61 17.22
C TYR A 159 -6.00 26.58 17.52
N PHE A 160 -5.47 26.56 18.75
CA PHE A 160 -4.33 25.70 19.11
C PHE A 160 -4.66 24.20 19.01
N GLU A 161 -5.86 23.81 19.43
CA GLU A 161 -6.28 22.40 19.43
C GLU A 161 -6.55 21.90 18.02
N TYR A 162 -7.19 22.72 17.18
CA TYR A 162 -7.39 22.44 15.76
C TYR A 162 -6.06 22.15 15.04
N TYR A 163 -5.05 23.01 15.24
CA TYR A 163 -3.74 22.81 14.60
C TYR A 163 -3.02 21.55 15.08
N ILE A 164 -3.16 21.16 16.36
CA ILE A 164 -2.61 19.90 16.87
C ILE A 164 -3.26 18.70 16.17
N ILE A 165 -4.59 18.71 16.00
CA ILE A 165 -5.32 17.61 15.35
C ILE A 165 -4.88 17.47 13.89
N VAL A 166 -4.89 18.57 13.14
CA VAL A 166 -4.44 18.63 11.75
C VAL A 166 -3.01 18.12 11.61
N TYR A 167 -2.10 18.56 12.49
CA TYR A 167 -0.71 18.13 12.47
C TYR A 167 -0.58 16.62 12.70
N THR A 168 -1.36 16.03 13.61
CA THR A 168 -1.33 14.59 13.88
C THR A 168 -1.82 13.74 12.70
N LEU A 169 -2.86 14.18 11.98
CA LEU A 169 -3.39 13.50 10.79
C LEU A 169 -2.40 13.53 9.64
N ILE A 170 -1.85 14.72 9.38
CA ILE A 170 -0.86 14.95 8.33
C ILE A 170 0.39 14.07 8.52
N MET A 171 0.80 13.82 9.76
CA MET A 171 1.92 12.93 10.07
C MET A 171 1.62 11.46 9.78
N ASP A 172 0.40 10.98 10.04
CA ASP A 172 0.01 9.59 9.77
C ASP A 172 0.02 9.28 8.27
N LEU A 173 -0.52 10.21 7.47
CA LEU A 173 -0.53 10.12 6.01
C LEU A 173 0.90 10.04 5.45
N GLY A 174 1.83 10.80 6.03
CA GLY A 174 3.24 10.76 5.66
C GLY A 174 3.89 9.40 5.93
N ILE A 175 3.71 8.84 7.12
CA ILE A 175 4.32 7.55 7.49
C ILE A 175 3.76 6.41 6.63
N MET A 176 2.44 6.39 6.43
CA MET A 176 1.79 5.41 5.57
C MET A 176 2.31 5.48 4.13
N LEU A 177 2.50 6.70 3.60
CA LEU A 177 3.11 6.91 2.28
C LEU A 177 4.49 6.27 2.17
N ILE A 178 5.36 6.53 3.13
CA ILE A 178 6.74 6.08 3.07
C ILE A 178 6.83 4.55 3.20
N VAL A 179 6.02 3.95 4.08
CA VAL A 179 5.91 2.50 4.20
C VAL A 179 5.40 1.88 2.91
N ASN A 180 4.38 2.47 2.29
CA ASN A 180 3.84 1.97 1.02
C ASN A 180 4.87 2.12 -0.13
N ILE A 181 5.61 3.23 -0.20
CA ILE A 181 6.73 3.40 -1.15
C ILE A 181 7.80 2.32 -0.92
N LYS A 182 8.15 2.03 0.34
CA LYS A 182 9.12 0.99 0.69
C LYS A 182 8.68 -0.39 0.19
N ILE A 183 7.46 -0.81 0.54
CA ILE A 183 6.88 -2.11 0.15
C ILE A 183 6.95 -2.25 -1.37
N THR A 184 6.26 -1.35 -2.07
CA THR A 184 6.10 -1.39 -3.53
C THR A 184 7.43 -1.27 -4.28
N THR A 185 8.41 -0.52 -3.77
CA THR A 185 9.73 -0.44 -4.41
C THR A 185 10.45 -1.77 -4.36
N VAL A 186 10.44 -2.46 -3.21
CA VAL A 186 11.03 -3.81 -3.11
C VAL A 186 10.29 -4.79 -4.01
N THR A 187 8.96 -4.70 -4.10
CA THR A 187 8.14 -5.53 -5.02
C THR A 187 8.53 -5.30 -6.48
N LEU A 188 8.65 -4.04 -6.92
CA LEU A 188 9.04 -3.72 -8.29
C LEU A 188 10.48 -4.17 -8.60
N LEU A 189 11.38 -4.13 -7.63
CA LEU A 189 12.74 -4.65 -7.78
C LEU A 189 12.78 -6.17 -7.96
N LEU A 190 11.87 -6.91 -7.31
CA LEU A 190 11.67 -8.33 -7.59
C LEU A 190 11.14 -8.53 -9.02
N SER A 191 10.13 -7.75 -9.41
CA SER A 191 9.53 -7.83 -10.76
C SER A 191 10.56 -7.71 -11.86
N GLN A 192 11.50 -6.77 -11.74
CA GLN A 192 12.54 -6.57 -12.75
C GLN A 192 13.49 -7.77 -12.91
N ARG A 193 13.76 -8.49 -11.82
CA ARG A 193 14.65 -9.66 -11.85
C ARG A 193 13.92 -10.88 -12.44
N PHE A 194 12.64 -11.05 -12.13
CA PHE A 194 11.80 -12.04 -12.80
C PHE A 194 11.65 -11.74 -14.31
N GLU A 195 11.42 -10.48 -14.67
CA GLU A 195 11.37 -10.04 -16.07
C GLU A 195 12.66 -10.37 -16.81
N TYR A 196 13.81 -10.11 -16.17
CA TYR A 196 15.11 -10.43 -16.74
C TYR A 196 15.29 -11.94 -16.97
N ILE A 197 14.94 -12.78 -15.99
CA ILE A 197 14.93 -14.25 -16.15
C ILE A 197 14.04 -14.66 -17.34
N ASN A 198 12.84 -14.10 -17.42
CA ASN A 198 11.89 -14.41 -18.47
C ASN A 198 12.43 -14.02 -19.86
N ASN A 199 13.07 -12.85 -19.97
CA ASN A 199 13.72 -12.41 -21.21
C ASN A 199 14.86 -13.35 -21.63
N LEU A 200 15.67 -13.84 -20.68
CA LEU A 200 16.69 -14.85 -20.99
C LEU A 200 16.08 -16.15 -21.53
N ILE A 201 14.97 -16.63 -20.96
CA ILE A 201 14.29 -17.82 -21.45
C ILE A 201 13.70 -17.57 -22.84
N VAL A 202 13.11 -16.40 -23.09
CA VAL A 202 12.60 -16.00 -24.41
C VAL A 202 13.73 -15.99 -25.45
N ASP A 203 14.91 -15.48 -25.11
CA ASP A 203 16.05 -15.45 -26.02
C ASP A 203 16.60 -16.86 -26.27
N LEU A 204 16.61 -17.73 -25.26
CA LEU A 204 16.89 -19.16 -25.46
C LEU A 204 15.86 -19.82 -26.40
N VAL A 205 14.58 -19.46 -26.32
CA VAL A 205 13.55 -19.96 -27.25
C VAL A 205 13.83 -19.52 -28.69
N LYS A 206 14.34 -18.29 -28.89
CA LYS A 206 14.67 -17.74 -30.23
C LYS A 206 15.94 -18.35 -30.83
N GLN A 207 16.97 -18.61 -30.03
CA GLN A 207 18.26 -19.15 -30.49
C GLN A 207 18.18 -20.54 -31.14
N PHE A 208 17.05 -21.24 -30.99
CA PHE A 208 16.82 -22.51 -31.66
C PHE A 208 15.83 -22.36 -32.83
N PRO A 209 16.30 -22.10 -34.07
CA PRO A 209 15.47 -22.28 -35.25
C PRO A 209 15.10 -23.77 -35.37
N GLY A 210 13.88 -24.03 -35.86
CA GLY A 210 13.40 -25.37 -36.16
C GLY A 210 14.30 -26.05 -37.19
N THR A 211 14.54 -27.34 -36.95
CA THR A 211 14.93 -28.40 -37.88
C THR A 211 15.65 -27.98 -39.17
N LEU A 212 16.92 -28.42 -39.29
CA LEU A 212 17.66 -28.46 -40.55
C LEU A 212 16.76 -28.98 -41.67
N LYS A 213 16.60 -28.18 -42.73
CA LYS A 213 16.05 -28.64 -44.01
C LYS A 213 16.90 -29.84 -44.46
N HIS A 214 16.30 -31.03 -44.41
CA HIS A 214 16.82 -32.23 -45.03
C HIS A 214 17.07 -31.93 -46.51
N GLY A 215 18.33 -31.86 -46.95
CA GLY A 215 18.59 -31.61 -48.37
C GLY A 215 20.04 -31.42 -48.83
N SER A 216 21.02 -31.21 -47.96
CA SER A 216 22.42 -31.05 -48.41
C SER A 216 23.30 -32.27 -48.10
N THR A 217 23.95 -32.77 -49.14
CA THR A 217 25.00 -33.80 -49.12
C THR A 217 26.26 -33.27 -48.42
N LEU A 218 26.20 -33.16 -47.09
CA LEU A 218 27.35 -32.80 -46.25
C LEU A 218 28.39 -33.93 -46.24
N SER A 219 29.66 -33.58 -46.49
CA SER A 219 30.84 -34.43 -46.29
C SER A 219 30.89 -34.97 -44.86
N MET A 220 31.48 -36.17 -44.67
CA MET A 220 31.56 -36.85 -43.37
C MET A 220 32.26 -35.98 -42.30
N SER A 221 33.30 -35.22 -42.68
CA SER A 221 33.98 -34.26 -41.80
C SER A 221 33.06 -33.13 -41.35
N ASP A 222 32.24 -32.61 -42.26
CA ASP A 222 31.32 -31.50 -41.97
C ASP A 222 30.16 -31.97 -41.09
N ARG A 223 29.71 -33.22 -41.25
CA ARG A 223 28.73 -33.86 -40.35
C ARG A 223 29.27 -34.00 -38.93
N ILE A 224 30.51 -34.44 -38.77
CA ILE A 224 31.14 -34.57 -37.44
C ILE A 224 31.29 -33.20 -36.78
N LYS A 225 31.83 -32.19 -37.48
CA LYS A 225 31.93 -30.82 -36.96
C LYS A 225 30.57 -30.23 -36.57
N HIS A 226 29.56 -30.45 -37.41
CA HIS A 226 28.20 -29.98 -37.14
C HIS A 226 27.59 -30.67 -35.90
N LEU A 227 27.77 -31.98 -35.73
CA LEU A 227 27.30 -32.73 -34.56
C LEU A 227 28.00 -32.29 -33.28
N THR A 228 29.31 -32.06 -33.32
CA THR A 228 30.08 -31.55 -32.17
C THR A 228 29.63 -30.15 -31.77
N ASN A 229 29.53 -29.22 -32.74
CA ASN A 229 29.04 -27.87 -32.50
C ASN A 229 27.59 -27.86 -31.94
N HIS A 230 26.73 -28.74 -32.45
CA HIS A 230 25.36 -28.88 -31.95
C HIS A 230 25.34 -29.43 -30.50
N ARG A 231 26.20 -30.40 -30.19
CA ARG A 231 26.32 -30.95 -28.82
C ARG A 231 26.82 -29.89 -27.84
N ASP A 232 27.84 -29.10 -28.22
CA ASP A 232 28.39 -28.04 -27.39
C ASP A 232 27.38 -26.91 -27.15
N LEU A 233 26.62 -26.52 -28.18
CA LEU A 233 25.52 -25.57 -28.05
C LEU A 233 24.45 -26.09 -27.07
N VAL A 234 24.05 -27.35 -27.18
CA VAL A 234 23.03 -27.93 -26.30
C VAL A 234 23.53 -28.06 -24.85
N ASN A 235 24.79 -28.45 -24.64
CA ASN A 235 25.39 -28.48 -23.30
C ASN A 235 25.46 -27.08 -22.69
N SER A 236 25.84 -26.07 -23.48
CA SER A 236 25.85 -24.66 -23.06
C SER A 236 24.46 -24.19 -22.64
N VAL A 237 23.43 -24.48 -23.44
CA VAL A 237 22.04 -24.13 -23.10
C VAL A 237 21.52 -24.88 -21.88
N SER A 238 21.85 -26.18 -21.77
CA SER A 238 21.49 -26.99 -20.60
C SER A 238 22.05 -26.38 -19.31
N ASN A 239 23.33 -25.99 -19.32
CA ASN A 239 23.98 -25.31 -18.20
C ASN A 239 23.32 -23.96 -17.88
N LYS A 240 22.94 -23.18 -18.92
CA LYS A 240 22.21 -21.92 -18.74
C LYS A 240 20.84 -22.14 -18.10
N ILE A 241 20.09 -23.17 -18.48
CA ILE A 241 18.78 -23.49 -17.88
C ILE A 241 18.94 -23.88 -16.41
N VAL A 242 19.89 -24.74 -16.08
CA VAL A 242 20.17 -25.11 -14.68
C VAL A 242 20.53 -23.87 -13.85
N PHE A 243 21.33 -22.97 -14.42
CA PHE A 243 21.67 -21.71 -13.79
C PHE A 243 20.46 -20.80 -13.59
N ILE A 244 19.63 -20.60 -14.63
CA ILE A 244 18.40 -19.80 -14.56
C ILE A 244 17.44 -20.39 -13.51
N ALA A 245 17.28 -21.70 -13.46
CA ALA A 245 16.42 -22.38 -12.49
C ALA A 245 16.87 -22.12 -11.04
N LYS A 246 18.18 -22.16 -10.78
CA LYS A 246 18.76 -21.79 -9.48
C LYS A 246 18.51 -20.33 -9.13
N MET A 247 18.64 -19.43 -10.10
CA MET A 247 18.40 -17.99 -9.89
C MET A 247 16.92 -17.66 -9.67
N HIS A 248 16.02 -18.34 -10.37
CA HIS A 248 14.58 -18.24 -10.12
C HIS A 248 14.24 -18.74 -8.71
N ASN A 249 14.80 -19.89 -8.29
CA ASN A 249 14.61 -20.41 -6.94
C ASN A 249 15.06 -19.43 -5.87
N LEU A 250 16.22 -18.80 -6.07
CA LEU A 250 16.75 -17.78 -5.18
C LEU A 250 15.78 -16.59 -5.05
N LEU A 251 15.20 -16.12 -6.17
CA LEU A 251 14.21 -15.04 -6.11
C LEU A 251 12.93 -15.46 -5.41
N CYS A 252 12.50 -16.73 -5.54
CA CYS A 252 11.39 -17.26 -4.74
C CYS A 252 11.70 -17.22 -3.24
N ASP A 253 12.91 -17.61 -2.82
CA ASP A 253 13.33 -17.49 -1.41
C ASP A 253 13.29 -16.02 -0.93
N VAL A 254 13.70 -15.08 -1.79
CA VAL A 254 13.59 -13.65 -1.49
C VAL A 254 12.13 -13.19 -1.38
N CYS A 255 11.21 -13.75 -2.17
CA CYS A 255 9.77 -13.49 -2.03
C CYS A 255 9.22 -14.01 -0.69
N ASP A 256 9.72 -15.16 -0.20
CA ASP A 256 9.33 -15.71 1.10
C ASP A 256 9.82 -14.80 2.24
N ILE A 257 11.08 -14.32 2.16
CA ILE A 257 11.62 -13.32 3.10
C ILE A 257 10.81 -12.02 3.00
N TYR A 258 10.47 -11.54 1.81
CA TYR A 258 9.64 -10.35 1.61
C TYR A 258 8.30 -10.48 2.34
N ASN A 259 7.61 -11.61 2.20
CA ASN A 259 6.32 -11.84 2.88
C ASN A 259 6.51 -11.85 4.40
N SER A 260 7.61 -12.38 4.94
CA SER A 260 7.89 -12.33 6.38
C SER A 260 8.08 -10.90 6.92
N ILE A 261 8.52 -9.96 6.07
CA ILE A 261 8.74 -8.55 6.43
C ILE A 261 7.45 -7.74 6.28
N PHE A 262 6.82 -7.81 5.11
CA PHE A 262 5.83 -6.83 4.69
C PHE A 262 4.38 -7.30 4.80
N SER A 263 4.12 -8.59 5.03
CA SER A 263 2.75 -9.13 5.04
C SER A 263 1.87 -8.50 6.13
N LEU A 264 2.42 -8.25 7.31
CA LEU A 264 1.73 -7.57 8.41
C LEU A 264 1.49 -6.09 8.10
N GLN A 265 2.48 -5.42 7.51
CA GLN A 265 2.34 -4.02 7.11
C GLN A 265 1.27 -3.87 6.01
N ALA A 266 1.29 -4.76 5.01
CA ALA A 266 0.28 -4.79 3.95
C ALA A 266 -1.13 -5.03 4.49
N LEU A 267 -1.29 -5.93 5.49
CA LEU A 267 -2.57 -6.17 6.15
C LEU A 267 -3.13 -4.88 6.76
N PHE A 268 -2.33 -4.17 7.56
CA PHE A 268 -2.79 -2.94 8.20
C PHE A 268 -2.93 -1.76 7.23
N VAL A 269 -2.15 -1.68 6.16
CA VAL A 269 -2.40 -0.71 5.08
C VAL A 269 -3.79 -0.94 4.47
N VAL A 270 -4.11 -2.18 4.11
CA VAL A 270 -5.42 -2.52 3.52
C VAL A 270 -6.56 -2.26 4.50
N LEU A 271 -6.40 -2.69 5.76
CA LEU A 271 -7.42 -2.50 6.79
C LEU A 271 -7.70 -1.02 7.08
N LEU A 272 -6.63 -0.22 7.20
CA LEU A 272 -6.73 1.22 7.42
C LEU A 272 -7.43 1.91 6.25
N CYS A 273 -6.97 1.68 5.03
CA CYS A 273 -7.61 2.28 3.86
C CYS A 273 -9.08 1.84 3.71
N PHE A 274 -9.42 0.61 4.07
CA PHE A 274 -10.79 0.11 4.04
C PHE A 274 -11.70 0.84 5.04
N VAL A 275 -11.26 1.00 6.28
CA VAL A 275 -12.03 1.70 7.33
C VAL A 275 -12.21 3.17 6.96
N GLU A 276 -11.13 3.87 6.64
CA GLU A 276 -11.17 5.31 6.34
C GLU A 276 -11.99 5.59 5.10
N PHE A 277 -11.79 4.86 4.01
CA PHE A 277 -12.57 5.06 2.80
C PHE A 277 -14.07 4.77 3.00
N THR A 278 -14.42 3.82 3.87
CA THR A 278 -15.83 3.58 4.22
C THR A 278 -16.43 4.76 4.98
N LEU A 279 -15.68 5.30 5.94
CA LEU A 279 -16.10 6.46 6.73
C LEU A 279 -16.22 7.71 5.86
N ASP A 280 -15.23 7.98 5.01
CA ASP A 280 -15.24 9.12 4.10
C ASP A 280 -16.46 9.09 3.17
N ILE A 281 -16.74 7.94 2.53
CA ILE A 281 -17.90 7.84 1.64
C ILE A 281 -19.19 8.06 2.43
N TYR A 282 -19.31 7.48 3.63
CA TYR A 282 -20.48 7.70 4.47
C TYR A 282 -20.68 9.19 4.77
N ILE A 283 -19.62 9.90 5.20
CA ILE A 283 -19.70 11.34 5.50
C ILE A 283 -20.00 12.15 4.24
N ILE A 284 -19.41 11.80 3.09
CA ILE A 284 -19.69 12.44 1.80
C ILE A 284 -21.17 12.27 1.44
N ILE A 285 -21.73 11.06 1.59
CA ILE A 285 -23.16 10.80 1.36
C ILE A 285 -24.00 11.68 2.29
N THR A 286 -23.68 11.75 3.58
CA THR A 286 -24.42 12.63 4.51
C THR A 286 -24.35 14.09 4.08
N ILE A 287 -23.18 14.61 3.68
CA ILE A 287 -23.04 16.01 3.21
C ILE A 287 -23.87 16.28 1.94
N VAL A 288 -23.95 15.31 1.03
CA VAL A 288 -24.64 15.48 -0.26
C VAL A 288 -26.16 15.33 -0.13
N PHE A 289 -26.63 14.42 0.74
CA PHE A 289 -28.05 14.06 0.83
C PHE A 289 -28.80 14.67 2.03
N ASP A 290 -28.09 15.12 3.07
CA ASP A 290 -28.70 15.84 4.19
C ASP A 290 -28.81 17.34 3.87
N GLN A 291 -29.78 18.05 4.46
CA GLN A 291 -30.03 19.48 4.22
C GLN A 291 -29.00 20.38 4.95
N ILE A 292 -27.73 19.98 5.01
CA ILE A 292 -26.67 20.82 5.56
C ILE A 292 -26.54 22.02 4.62
N GLU A 293 -26.65 23.23 5.17
CA GLU A 293 -26.57 24.47 4.38
C GLU A 293 -25.34 24.45 3.47
N HIS A 294 -25.57 24.49 2.16
CA HIS A 294 -24.52 24.53 1.15
C HIS A 294 -23.79 25.87 1.21
N ASN A 295 -22.78 25.94 2.08
CA ASN A 295 -21.89 27.07 2.27
C ASN A 295 -20.44 26.70 1.88
N ALA A 296 -19.54 27.68 1.89
CA ALA A 296 -18.14 27.45 1.52
C ALA A 296 -17.44 26.41 2.42
N ASP A 297 -17.82 26.31 3.69
CA ASP A 297 -17.22 25.39 4.66
C ASP A 297 -17.59 23.93 4.36
N THR A 298 -18.86 23.67 4.02
CA THR A 298 -19.32 22.33 3.58
C THR A 298 -18.65 21.89 2.28
N PHE A 299 -18.46 22.80 1.32
CA PHE A 299 -17.76 22.50 0.06
C PHE A 299 -16.28 22.16 0.30
N ASN A 300 -15.60 22.90 1.18
CA ASN A 300 -14.22 22.62 1.55
C ASN A 300 -14.06 21.27 2.27
N ALA A 301 -15.00 20.93 3.15
CA ALA A 301 -15.04 19.62 3.83
C ALA A 301 -15.23 18.48 2.81
N PHE A 302 -16.19 18.62 1.89
CA PHE A 302 -16.42 17.66 0.80
C PHE A 302 -15.16 17.46 -0.06
N LEU A 303 -14.53 18.55 -0.50
CA LEU A 303 -13.31 18.47 -1.33
C LEU A 303 -12.15 17.79 -0.59
N SER A 304 -12.00 18.08 0.71
CA SER A 304 -10.96 17.47 1.55
C SER A 304 -11.17 15.96 1.68
N LEU A 305 -12.39 15.53 2.01
CA LEU A 305 -12.75 14.11 2.12
C LEU A 305 -12.61 13.37 0.78
N PHE A 306 -13.02 14.01 -0.32
CA PHE A 306 -12.89 13.42 -1.65
C PHE A 306 -11.42 13.15 -2.02
N LEU A 307 -10.53 14.11 -1.71
CA LEU A 307 -9.09 13.97 -1.98
C LEU A 307 -8.41 12.96 -1.06
N GLU A 308 -8.83 12.89 0.21
CA GLU A 308 -8.39 11.87 1.16
C GLU A 308 -8.83 10.45 0.74
N SER A 309 -10.09 10.29 0.33
CA SER A 309 -10.58 9.05 -0.28
C SER A 309 -9.77 8.63 -1.50
N PHE A 310 -9.46 9.58 -2.39
CA PHE A 310 -8.60 9.31 -3.55
C PHE A 310 -7.21 8.84 -3.13
N TRP A 311 -6.64 9.43 -2.08
CA TRP A 311 -5.36 9.05 -1.51
C TRP A 311 -5.35 7.59 -1.04
N TYR A 312 -6.36 7.16 -0.27
CA TYR A 312 -6.47 5.77 0.18
C TYR A 312 -6.64 4.77 -0.98
N ILE A 313 -7.43 5.12 -2.00
CA ILE A 313 -7.56 4.30 -3.23
C ILE A 313 -6.20 4.11 -3.90
N VAL A 314 -5.43 5.19 -4.06
CA VAL A 314 -4.09 5.12 -4.68
C VAL A 314 -3.17 4.21 -3.87
N HIS A 315 -3.23 4.27 -2.54
CA HIS A 315 -2.40 3.44 -1.67
C HIS A 315 -2.69 1.94 -1.78
N VAL A 316 -3.95 1.55 -1.74
CA VAL A 316 -4.38 0.15 -1.92
C VAL A 316 -4.12 -0.31 -3.36
N GLY A 317 -4.45 0.53 -4.34
CA GLY A 317 -4.30 0.23 -5.75
C GLY A 317 -2.84 -0.05 -6.12
N VAL A 318 -1.89 0.81 -5.72
CA VAL A 318 -0.47 0.58 -6.02
C VAL A 318 0.07 -0.66 -5.30
N LEU A 319 -0.37 -0.94 -4.07
CA LEU A 319 0.00 -2.15 -3.34
C LEU A 319 -0.44 -3.41 -4.11
N ILE A 320 -1.71 -3.48 -4.50
CA ILE A 320 -2.28 -4.62 -5.25
C ILE A 320 -1.62 -4.75 -6.63
N ILE A 321 -1.55 -3.66 -7.40
CA ILE A 321 -0.99 -3.69 -8.78
C ILE A 321 0.47 -4.16 -8.75
N SER A 322 1.29 -3.61 -7.86
CA SER A 322 2.70 -3.99 -7.78
C SER A 322 2.89 -5.45 -7.37
N GLY A 323 2.09 -5.94 -6.41
CA GLY A 323 2.07 -7.34 -5.99
C GLY A 323 1.66 -8.28 -7.14
N GLU A 324 0.49 -8.04 -7.73
CA GLU A 324 -0.08 -8.87 -8.78
C GLU A 324 0.79 -8.91 -10.03
N CYS A 325 1.27 -7.76 -10.52
CA CYS A 325 2.16 -7.72 -11.68
C CYS A 325 3.45 -8.52 -11.43
N THR A 326 4.02 -8.41 -10.23
CA THR A 326 5.24 -9.13 -9.87
C THR A 326 5.01 -10.63 -9.74
N ALA A 327 3.91 -11.05 -9.12
CA ALA A 327 3.54 -12.46 -9.00
C ALA A 327 3.25 -13.06 -10.38
N ASN A 328 2.53 -12.35 -11.24
CA ASN A 328 2.26 -12.79 -12.60
C ASN A 328 3.56 -12.92 -13.42
N GLU A 329 4.48 -11.96 -13.33
CA GLU A 329 5.76 -12.05 -14.02
C GLU A 329 6.62 -13.21 -13.49
N ALA A 330 6.64 -13.46 -12.18
CA ALA A 330 7.35 -14.60 -11.59
C ALA A 330 6.75 -15.96 -12.04
N ASN A 331 5.43 -16.05 -12.11
CA ASN A 331 4.71 -17.28 -12.48
C ASN A 331 4.69 -17.50 -14.02
N ARG A 332 4.85 -16.45 -14.82
CA ARG A 332 5.01 -16.52 -16.28
C ARG A 332 6.22 -17.34 -16.72
N THR A 333 7.24 -17.47 -15.86
CA THR A 333 8.40 -18.35 -16.09
C THR A 333 7.96 -19.77 -16.42
N ALA A 334 6.95 -20.32 -15.73
CA ALA A 334 6.41 -21.66 -15.98
C ALA A 334 5.92 -21.83 -17.42
N VAL A 335 5.16 -20.84 -17.91
CA VAL A 335 4.63 -20.83 -19.28
C VAL A 335 5.76 -20.80 -20.30
N LEU A 336 6.80 -20.00 -20.07
CA LEU A 336 7.96 -19.90 -20.97
C LEU A 336 8.77 -21.20 -21.02
N VAL A 337 9.00 -21.82 -19.86
CA VAL A 337 9.70 -23.12 -19.78
C VAL A 337 8.91 -24.22 -20.48
N HIS A 338 7.58 -24.26 -20.31
CA HIS A 338 6.74 -25.22 -21.03
C HIS A 338 6.75 -24.99 -22.55
N LYS A 339 6.73 -23.74 -23.02
CA LYS A 339 6.88 -23.42 -24.45
C LYS A 339 8.22 -23.93 -24.99
N LEU A 340 9.31 -23.75 -24.22
CA LEU A 340 10.63 -24.26 -24.59
C LEU A 340 10.68 -25.80 -24.62
N LEU A 341 10.04 -26.47 -23.65
CA LEU A 341 9.93 -27.93 -23.60
C LEU A 341 9.20 -28.49 -24.83
N ASN A 342 8.06 -27.89 -25.20
CA ASN A 342 7.27 -28.32 -26.36
C ASN A 342 8.02 -28.15 -27.67
N LYS A 343 8.67 -27.00 -27.89
CA LYS A 343 9.48 -26.76 -29.11
C LYS A 343 10.63 -27.77 -29.27
N LYS A 344 11.16 -28.30 -28.16
CA LYS A 344 12.24 -29.30 -28.15
C LYS A 344 11.76 -30.74 -28.33
N ARG A 345 10.48 -31.02 -28.10
CA ARG A 345 9.88 -32.34 -28.38
C ARG A 345 9.97 -32.68 -29.86
N ASP A 346 9.85 -31.68 -30.73
CA ASP A 346 9.74 -31.87 -32.19
C ASP A 346 11.09 -31.85 -32.92
N SER A 347 12.19 -31.52 -32.22
CA SER A 347 13.52 -31.26 -32.83
C SER A 347 14.63 -32.27 -32.42
N GLY A 348 14.27 -33.45 -31.91
CA GLY A 348 15.25 -34.51 -31.62
C GLY A 348 16.22 -34.15 -30.48
N SER A 349 15.72 -33.49 -29.42
CA SER A 349 16.56 -32.97 -28.33
C SER A 349 17.33 -34.06 -27.58
N ILE A 350 18.58 -33.75 -27.20
CA ILE A 350 19.40 -34.56 -26.30
C ILE A 350 18.66 -34.79 -24.95
N PRO A 351 18.55 -36.04 -24.44
CA PRO A 351 17.80 -36.38 -23.23
C PRO A 351 18.14 -35.53 -21.99
N ALA A 352 19.41 -35.15 -21.82
CA ALA A 352 19.88 -34.36 -20.68
C ALA A 352 19.25 -32.95 -20.60
N LEU A 353 19.11 -32.25 -21.74
CA LEU A 353 18.47 -30.92 -21.79
C LEU A 353 16.99 -31.02 -21.42
N ARG A 354 16.31 -32.05 -21.92
CA ARG A 354 14.90 -32.30 -21.63
C ARG A 354 14.69 -32.59 -20.14
N SER A 355 15.54 -33.43 -19.56
CA SER A 355 15.49 -33.74 -18.13
C SER A 355 15.61 -32.48 -17.26
N ASN A 356 16.57 -31.60 -17.56
CA ASN A 356 16.73 -30.32 -16.84
C ASN A 356 15.53 -29.39 -17.00
N LEU A 357 14.91 -29.32 -18.19
CA LEU A 357 13.69 -28.53 -18.40
C LEU A 357 12.48 -29.11 -17.67
N GLN A 358 12.35 -30.44 -17.61
CA GLN A 358 11.30 -31.11 -16.85
C GLN A 358 11.47 -30.86 -15.35
N LEU A 359 12.69 -30.94 -14.83
CA LEU A 359 12.98 -30.62 -13.44
C LEU A 359 12.66 -29.16 -13.12
N PHE A 360 13.03 -28.23 -14.00
CA PHE A 360 12.71 -26.82 -13.80
C PHE A 360 11.21 -26.56 -13.88
N SER A 361 10.50 -27.17 -14.83
CA SER A 361 9.04 -27.11 -14.90
C SER A 361 8.37 -27.63 -13.64
N LEU A 362 8.86 -28.75 -13.08
CA LEU A 362 8.36 -29.31 -11.82
C LEU A 362 8.62 -28.35 -10.65
N GLN A 363 9.81 -27.75 -10.57
CA GLN A 363 10.12 -26.73 -9.56
C GLN A 363 9.13 -25.55 -9.65
N LEU A 364 8.86 -25.04 -10.86
CA LEU A 364 7.95 -23.92 -11.09
C LEU A 364 6.49 -24.24 -10.74
N LEU A 365 6.09 -25.51 -10.84
CA LEU A 365 4.76 -25.97 -10.41
C LEU A 365 4.59 -25.87 -8.88
N HIS A 366 5.64 -26.17 -8.12
CA HIS A 366 5.63 -26.18 -6.65
C HIS A 366 6.00 -24.85 -6.00
N ARG A 367 6.76 -23.98 -6.69
CA ARG A 367 7.24 -22.69 -6.18
C ARG A 367 6.51 -21.53 -6.86
N LYS A 368 5.19 -21.46 -6.66
CA LYS A 368 4.39 -20.33 -7.12
C LYS A 368 4.62 -19.12 -6.21
N VAL A 369 4.96 -17.98 -6.81
CA VAL A 369 5.12 -16.74 -6.08
C VAL A 369 3.76 -16.10 -5.86
N GLN A 370 3.46 -15.74 -4.61
CA GLN A 370 2.26 -15.03 -4.22
C GLN A 370 2.58 -14.06 -3.09
N PHE A 371 2.10 -12.83 -3.20
CA PHE A 371 2.18 -11.85 -2.11
C PHE A 371 0.88 -11.88 -1.32
N THR A 372 0.99 -11.96 0.00
CA THR A 372 -0.19 -12.12 0.87
C THR A 372 -0.13 -11.19 2.07
N ALA A 373 -1.29 -10.87 2.62
CA ALA A 373 -1.43 -10.18 3.90
C ALA A 373 -1.56 -11.21 5.03
N CYS A 374 -0.48 -11.48 5.74
CA CYS A 374 -0.34 -12.51 6.78
C CYS A 374 -0.88 -13.91 6.42
N GLY A 375 -0.97 -14.26 5.13
CA GLY A 375 -1.63 -15.49 4.68
C GLY A 375 -3.17 -15.48 4.78
N PHE A 376 -3.81 -14.39 5.23
CA PHE A 376 -5.26 -14.27 5.24
C PHE A 376 -5.85 -14.15 3.84
N PHE A 377 -5.24 -13.31 2.99
CA PHE A 377 -5.66 -13.11 1.61
C PHE A 377 -4.49 -12.72 0.71
N PRO A 378 -4.57 -13.06 -0.60
CA PRO A 378 -3.63 -12.59 -1.59
C PRO A 378 -3.79 -11.10 -1.89
N LEU A 379 -2.68 -10.43 -2.21
CA LEU A 379 -2.67 -9.05 -2.68
C LEU A 379 -2.87 -9.00 -4.21
N ASP A 380 -4.06 -9.40 -4.65
CA ASP A 380 -4.44 -9.47 -6.07
C ASP A 380 -5.73 -8.65 -6.35
N PHE A 381 -6.19 -8.65 -7.61
CA PHE A 381 -7.40 -7.90 -7.96
C PHE A 381 -8.67 -8.46 -7.30
N THR A 382 -8.69 -9.72 -6.84
CA THR A 382 -9.85 -10.29 -6.12
C THR A 382 -10.05 -9.62 -4.76
N LEU A 383 -8.97 -9.16 -4.13
CA LEU A 383 -9.04 -8.33 -2.93
C LEU A 383 -9.77 -7.01 -3.21
N LEU A 384 -9.51 -6.36 -4.34
CA LEU A 384 -10.18 -5.11 -4.69
C LEU A 384 -11.70 -5.30 -4.85
N TYR A 385 -12.13 -6.37 -5.52
CA TYR A 385 -13.56 -6.72 -5.62
C TYR A 385 -14.18 -6.96 -4.24
N SER A 386 -13.46 -7.64 -3.35
CA SER A 386 -13.91 -7.94 -1.99
C SER A 386 -14.04 -6.66 -1.15
N ILE A 387 -13.08 -5.75 -1.26
CA ILE A 387 -13.09 -4.43 -0.60
C ILE A 387 -14.33 -3.64 -1.06
N VAL A 388 -14.54 -3.48 -2.36
CA VAL A 388 -15.69 -2.71 -2.89
C VAL A 388 -17.03 -3.30 -2.44
N GLY A 389 -17.15 -4.63 -2.46
CA GLY A 389 -18.36 -5.31 -1.98
C GLY A 389 -18.61 -5.12 -0.49
N ALA A 390 -17.57 -5.24 0.33
CA ALA A 390 -17.67 -5.01 1.77
C ALA A 390 -18.05 -3.55 2.08
N ILE A 391 -17.40 -2.58 1.44
CA ILE A 391 -17.70 -1.15 1.63
C ILE A 391 -19.16 -0.87 1.30
N SER A 392 -19.65 -1.39 0.17
CA SER A 392 -21.04 -1.23 -0.23
C SER A 392 -22.01 -1.80 0.81
N ALA A 393 -21.72 -2.99 1.37
CA ALA A 393 -22.52 -3.59 2.44
C ALA A 393 -22.52 -2.75 3.72
N TYR A 394 -21.35 -2.27 4.16
CA TYR A 394 -21.25 -1.41 5.35
C TYR A 394 -21.94 -0.07 5.15
N LEU A 395 -21.85 0.55 3.97
CA LEU A 395 -22.56 1.79 3.65
C LEU A 395 -24.07 1.61 3.75
N VAL A 396 -24.62 0.51 3.20
CA VAL A 396 -26.06 0.20 3.34
C VAL A 396 -26.46 0.12 4.82
N ILE A 397 -25.66 -0.56 5.64
CA ILE A 397 -25.92 -0.69 7.09
C ILE A 397 -25.87 0.68 7.77
N LEU A 398 -24.84 1.48 7.50
CA LEU A 398 -24.68 2.81 8.10
C LEU A 398 -25.83 3.75 7.72
N ILE A 399 -26.24 3.75 6.46
CA ILE A 399 -27.38 4.55 5.98
C ILE A 399 -28.69 4.09 6.64
N GLN A 400 -28.93 2.79 6.73
CA GLN A 400 -30.13 2.26 7.41
C GLN A 400 -30.20 2.67 8.88
N PHE A 401 -29.07 2.61 9.59
CA PHE A 401 -29.01 3.11 10.96
C PHE A 401 -29.32 4.59 11.03
N GLN A 402 -28.72 5.42 10.17
CA GLN A 402 -28.97 6.86 10.12
C GLN A 402 -30.47 7.16 9.94
N LEU A 403 -31.12 6.56 8.94
CA LEU A 403 -32.54 6.75 8.66
C LEU A 403 -33.44 6.36 9.86
N THR A 404 -33.13 5.24 10.51
CA THR A 404 -33.89 4.75 11.67
C THR A 404 -33.80 5.69 12.88
N PHE A 405 -32.65 6.33 13.09
CA PHE A 405 -32.48 7.30 14.17
C PHE A 405 -33.16 8.63 13.86
N SER A 406 -33.11 9.11 12.62
CA SER A 406 -33.80 10.34 12.20
C SER A 406 -35.33 10.23 12.32
N GLU A 407 -35.93 9.08 11.99
CA GLU A 407 -37.37 8.85 12.19
C GLU A 407 -37.80 8.90 13.66
N LYS A 408 -36.96 8.40 14.57
CA LYS A 408 -37.24 8.45 16.02
C LYS A 408 -37.22 9.87 16.57
N GLU A 409 -36.28 10.72 16.14
CA GLU A 409 -36.25 12.13 16.57
C GLU A 409 -37.47 12.91 16.09
N ASN A 410 -37.91 12.70 14.85
CA ASN A 410 -39.12 13.34 14.30
C ASN A 410 -40.40 12.89 15.04
N ASN A 411 -40.48 11.62 15.43
CA ASN A 411 -41.63 11.12 16.19
C ASN A 411 -41.66 11.65 17.64
N VAL A 412 -40.51 11.79 18.30
CA VAL A 412 -40.42 12.33 19.67
C VAL A 412 -40.73 13.84 19.71
N THR A 413 -40.26 14.61 18.73
CA THR A 413 -40.59 16.05 18.62
C THR A 413 -42.07 16.29 18.33
N THR A 414 -42.71 15.42 17.54
CA THR A 414 -44.16 15.49 17.27
C THR A 414 -44.98 15.16 18.53
N VAL A 415 -44.57 14.16 19.32
CA VAL A 415 -45.24 13.84 20.59
C VAL A 415 -45.04 14.95 21.63
N GLY A 416 -43.84 15.53 21.74
CA GLY A 416 -43.56 16.64 22.64
C GLY A 416 -44.32 17.93 22.30
N SER A 417 -44.50 18.21 21.01
CA SER A 417 -45.31 19.36 20.55
C SER A 417 -46.81 19.15 20.77
N ILE A 418 -47.33 17.91 20.62
CA ILE A 418 -48.70 17.56 21.03
C ILE A 418 -48.89 17.71 22.55
N TYR A 419 -47.92 17.26 23.36
CA TYR A 419 -47.98 17.39 24.82
C TYR A 419 -47.98 18.85 25.28
N ASN A 420 -47.15 19.70 24.66
CA ASN A 420 -47.13 21.14 24.91
C ASN A 420 -48.42 21.83 24.43
N PHE A 421 -48.99 21.41 23.29
CA PHE A 421 -50.26 21.91 22.82
C PHE A 421 -51.40 21.59 23.79
N ILE A 422 -51.47 20.36 24.31
CA ILE A 422 -52.46 19.90 25.31
C ILE A 422 -52.30 20.68 26.63
N ASN A 423 -51.07 20.89 27.11
CA ASN A 423 -50.84 21.67 28.33
C ASN A 423 -51.20 23.15 28.17
N THR A 424 -50.97 23.73 26.99
CA THR A 424 -51.32 25.13 26.70
C THR A 424 -52.83 25.32 26.62
N THR A 425 -53.57 24.34 26.07
CA THR A 425 -55.04 24.36 26.05
C THR A 425 -55.65 24.16 27.43
N ASN A 426 -55.09 23.28 28.26
CA ASN A 426 -55.54 23.10 29.65
C ASN A 426 -55.31 24.36 30.51
N ASN A 427 -54.21 25.07 30.32
CA ASN A 427 -53.95 26.33 31.02
C ASN A 427 -54.92 27.45 30.58
N PHE A 428 -55.27 27.53 29.30
CA PHE A 428 -56.25 28.48 28.78
C PHE A 428 -57.68 28.25 29.34
N ILE A 429 -58.06 26.98 29.57
CA ILE A 429 -59.35 26.64 30.18
C ILE A 429 -59.36 26.98 31.68
N SER A 430 -58.21 26.92 32.35
CA SER A 430 -58.08 27.28 33.77
C SER A 430 -58.08 28.79 34.05
N SER A 431 -57.61 29.62 33.09
CA SER A 431 -57.52 31.08 33.23
C SER A 431 -58.80 31.84 32.83
N GLY A 432 -59.82 31.15 32.32
CA GLY A 432 -61.09 31.75 31.86
C GLY A 432 -62.14 32.00 32.95
N LYS A 433 -61.85 31.71 34.23
CA LYS A 433 -62.74 32.00 35.36
C LYS A 433 -62.01 32.83 36.42
N CYS A 434 -62.14 34.15 36.36
CA CYS A 434 -62.21 35.09 37.50
C CYS A 434 -61.85 36.51 37.06
N THR A 435 -62.85 37.36 36.79
CA THR A 435 -62.80 38.81 37.08
C THR A 435 -64.22 39.36 37.15
N SER A 436 -64.75 39.51 38.37
CA SER A 436 -65.86 40.42 38.68
C SER A 436 -65.71 40.90 40.13
N SER A 437 -65.31 42.17 40.31
CA SER A 437 -65.39 42.96 41.55
C SER A 437 -65.21 44.44 41.14
N GLU A 438 -66.28 45.23 41.10
CA GLU A 438 -66.80 46.08 42.18
C GLU A 438 -65.87 47.29 42.48
N THR A 439 -66.35 48.48 42.09
CA THR A 439 -65.72 49.78 42.39
C THR A 439 -66.70 50.62 43.22
N GLU A 440 -66.32 50.92 44.46
CA GLU A 440 -67.01 51.85 45.38
C GLU A 440 -66.89 53.30 44.90
N ILE A 441 -68.00 54.04 45.04
CA ILE A 441 -68.13 55.48 44.78
C ILE A 441 -68.09 56.19 46.14
N GLY A 442 -67.22 57.20 46.27
CA GLY A 442 -67.23 58.16 47.37
C GLY A 442 -67.53 59.56 46.84
N ASP A 443 -68.68 60.13 47.22
CA ASP A 443 -69.07 61.51 46.96
C ASP A 443 -68.71 62.42 48.14
N ASN A 444 -68.30 63.63 47.81
CA ASN A 444 -68.33 64.84 48.64
C ASN A 444 -68.94 65.97 47.81
#